data_AF-A0A497GCR7-F1
#
_entry.id   AF-A0A497GCR7-F1
#
_cell.length_a   1.000
_cell.length_b   1.000
_cell.length_c   1.000
_cell.angle_alpha   90.00
_cell.angle_beta   90.00
_cell.angle_gamma   90.00
#
_symmetry.space_group_name_H-M   'P 1'
#
loop_
_entity.id
_entity.type
_entity.pdbx_description
1 polymer ?
#
loop_
_entity_poly.entity_id
_entity_poly.type
_entity_poly.pdbx_seq_one_letter_code
_entity_poly.pdbx_strand_id
1 'polypeptide(L)' 'MSVEELRRRDPEGYYVITVKRGELDRLGEIIERVKVEEAGELVFIRTRSRSIAKLILRKLGRMA' A
#
# COMPACT_ATOMS: atom_id res chain seq x y z
N MET A 1 -9.57 1.32 -9.46
CA MET A 1 -9.44 0.11 -8.61
C MET A 1 -10.11 0.42 -7.29
N SER A 2 -11.31 -0.13 -7.06
CA SER A 2 -12.16 0.16 -5.91
C SER A 2 -11.84 -0.76 -4.72
N VAL A 3 -11.90 -0.23 -3.48
CA VAL A 3 -12.14 -0.80 -2.12
C VAL A 3 -11.88 -2.31 -1.81
N GLU A 4 -11.97 -3.23 -2.75
CA GLU A 4 -11.67 -4.66 -2.62
C GLU A 4 -10.21 -4.97 -2.24
N GLU A 5 -9.23 -4.13 -2.59
CA GLU A 5 -7.84 -4.27 -2.11
C GLU A 5 -7.74 -4.20 -0.57
N LEU A 6 -8.67 -3.53 0.11
CA LEU A 6 -8.74 -3.48 1.57
C LEU A 6 -9.53 -4.66 2.18
N ARG A 7 -10.09 -5.58 1.39
CA ARG A 7 -10.86 -6.71 1.92
C ARG A 7 -10.02 -7.97 2.09
N ARG A 8 -9.07 -8.23 1.19
CA ARG A 8 -8.13 -9.35 1.33
C ARG A 8 -6.96 -8.92 2.19
N ARG A 9 -7.06 -9.22 3.49
CA ARG A 9 -5.85 -9.34 4.32
C ARG A 9 -5.10 -10.59 3.88
N ASP A 10 -3.78 -10.53 3.83
CA ASP A 10 -3.00 -11.74 3.65
C ASP A 10 -3.15 -12.66 4.89
N PRO A 11 -2.72 -13.94 4.84
CA PRO A 11 -2.82 -14.87 5.97
C PRO A 11 -2.21 -14.34 7.28
N GLU A 12 -1.23 -13.44 7.22
CA GLU A 12 -0.58 -12.80 8.37
C GLU A 12 -1.31 -11.54 8.87
N GLY A 13 -2.39 -11.12 8.21
CA GLY A 13 -3.26 -10.04 8.64
C GLY A 13 -2.88 -8.63 8.15
N TYR A 14 -1.98 -8.50 7.17
CA TYR A 14 -1.64 -7.22 6.55
C TYR A 14 -2.58 -6.89 5.39
N TYR A 15 -2.79 -5.59 5.21
CA TYR A 15 -3.20 -5.01 3.95
C TYR A 15 -1.97 -4.92 3.06
N VAL A 16 -2.04 -5.50 1.86
CA VAL A 16 -0.96 -5.49 0.86
C VAL A 16 -1.39 -4.61 -0.30
N ILE A 17 -0.62 -3.56 -0.58
CA ILE A 17 -0.85 -2.65 -1.71
C ILE A 17 0.31 -2.82 -2.67
N THR A 18 0.01 -3.14 -3.92
CA THR A 18 1.04 -3.30 -4.96
C THR A 18 1.14 -2.02 -5.78
N VAL A 19 2.36 -1.47 -5.89
CA VAL A 19 2.64 -0.26 -6.66
C VAL A 19 3.84 -0.47 -7.57
N LYS A 20 3.96 0.35 -8.61
CA LYS A 20 5.22 0.42 -9.36
C LYS A 20 6.26 1.17 -8.54
N ARG A 21 7.55 0.84 -8.72
CA ARG A 21 8.65 1.48 -8.00
C ARG A 21 8.60 3.02 -8.07
N GLY A 22 8.32 3.59 -9.24
CA GLY A 22 8.21 5.05 -9.42
C GLY A 22 6.98 5.71 -8.77
N GLU A 23 6.05 4.94 -8.19
CA GLU A 23 4.94 5.50 -7.41
C GLU A 23 5.29 5.69 -5.93
N LEU A 24 6.41 5.14 -5.45
CA LEU A 24 6.86 5.27 -4.06
C LEU A 24 7.08 6.74 -3.66
N ASP A 25 7.58 7.55 -4.59
CA ASP A 25 7.84 8.98 -4.37
C ASP A 25 6.58 9.76 -3.95
N ARG A 26 5.39 9.28 -4.33
CA ARG A 26 4.10 9.90 -3.99
C ARG A 26 3.69 9.67 -2.53
N LEU A 27 4.32 8.70 -1.86
CA LEU A 27 3.95 8.29 -0.51
C LEU A 27 4.67 9.09 0.59
N GLY A 28 5.85 9.65 0.29
CA GLY A 28 6.64 10.43 1.24
C GLY A 28 6.94 9.66 2.53
N GLU A 29 6.91 10.36 3.67
CA GLU A 29 7.22 9.80 5.01
C GLU A 29 6.33 8.64 5.46
N ILE A 30 5.19 8.41 4.80
CA ILE A 30 4.32 7.25 5.12
C ILE A 30 5.08 5.94 4.91
N ILE A 31 6.05 5.92 4.00
CA ILE A 31 6.87 4.75 3.68
C ILE A 31 7.59 4.21 4.92
N GLU A 32 7.96 5.07 5.87
CA GLU A 32 8.67 4.70 7.10
C GLU A 32 7.76 3.99 8.11
N ARG A 33 6.43 4.11 7.94
CA ARG A 33 5.42 3.53 8.84
C ARG A 33 4.86 2.21 8.34
N VAL A 34 5.39 1.68 7.24
CA VAL A 34 4.92 0.46 6.58
C VAL A 34 6.09 -0.42 6.21
N LYS A 35 5.82 -1.72 6.03
CA LYS A 35 6.82 -2.64 5.51
C LYS A 35 6.80 -2.56 3.99
N VAL A 36 7.96 -2.37 3.38
CA VAL A 36 8.14 -2.29 1.93
C VAL A 36 8.95 -3.50 1.48
N GLU A 37 8.46 -4.21 0.49
CA GLU A 37 9.16 -5.33 -0.14
C GLU A 37 9.28 -5.04 -1.64
N GLU A 38 10.51 -4.87 -2.12
CA GLU A 38 10.79 -4.62 -3.53
C GLU A 38 10.90 -5.95 -4.29
N ALA A 39 10.20 -6.06 -5.42
CA ALA A 39 10.19 -7.20 -6.32
C ALA A 39 10.39 -6.72 -7.77
N GLY A 40 11.61 -6.28 -8.08
CA GLY A 40 11.96 -5.72 -9.38
C GLY A 40 11.26 -4.39 -9.63
N GLU A 41 10.36 -4.34 -10.62
CA GLU A 41 9.60 -3.12 -10.95
C GLU A 41 8.38 -2.89 -10.04
N LEU A 42 7.97 -3.94 -9.32
CA LEU A 42 6.84 -3.89 -8.39
C LEU A 42 7.34 -3.74 -6.96
N VAL A 43 6.54 -3.06 -6.16
CA VAL A 43 6.79 -2.85 -4.74
C VAL A 43 5.53 -3.19 -3.97
N PHE A 44 5.68 -4.04 -2.97
CA PHE A 44 4.62 -4.45 -2.07
C PHE A 44 4.70 -3.64 -0.78
N ILE A 45 3.64 -2.91 -0.49
CA ILE A 45 3.51 -2.13 0.74
C ILE A 45 2.57 -2.87 1.66
N ARG A 46 3.09 -3.28 2.81
CA ARG A 46 2.39 -4.10 3.81
C ARG A 46 2.16 -3.30 5.09
N THR A 47 0.91 -3.21 5.53
CA THR A 47 0.56 -2.57 6.80
C THR A 47 -0.59 -3.31 7.49
N ARG A 48 -0.56 -3.42 8.82
CA ARG A 48 -1.70 -3.95 9.60
C ARG A 48 -2.79 -2.88 9.84
N SER A 49 -2.46 -1.61 9.64
CA SER A 49 -3.38 -0.50 9.89
C SER A 49 -4.25 -0.21 8.67
N ARG A 50 -5.57 -0.41 8.82
CA ARG A 50 -6.56 -0.06 7.79
C ARG A 50 -6.51 1.42 7.43
N SER A 51 -6.27 2.27 8.41
CA SER A 51 -6.22 3.72 8.23
C SER A 51 -5.01 4.14 7.38
N ILE A 52 -3.85 3.52 7.61
CA ILE A 52 -2.65 3.75 6.79
C ILE A 52 -2.87 3.21 5.37
N ALA A 53 -3.43 2.01 5.23
CA ALA A 53 -3.72 1.44 3.91
C ALA A 53 -4.68 2.35 3.10
N LYS A 54 -5.72 2.88 3.74
CA LYS A 54 -6.62 3.89 3.15
C LYS A 54 -5.90 5.17 2.75
N LEU A 55 -4.98 5.66 3.60
CA LEU A 55 -4.22 6.87 3.32
C LEU A 55 -3.31 6.69 2.09
N ILE A 56 -2.63 5.54 2.00
CA ILE A 56 -1.80 5.16 0.85
C ILE A 56 -2.65 5.13 -0.43
N LEU A 57 -3.79 4.43 -0.41
CA LEU A 57 -4.67 4.35 -1.58
C LEU A 57 -5.18 5.72 -2.03
N ARG A 58 -5.45 6.64 -1.10
CA ARG A 58 -5.81 8.04 -1.43
C ARG A 58 -4.67 8.81 -2.08
N LYS A 59 -3.45 8.72 -1.54
CA LYS A 59 -2.26 9.35 -2.14
C LYS A 59 -1.94 8.81 -3.53
N LEU A 60 -2.25 7.54 -3.79
CA LEU A 60 -2.13 6.92 -5.10
C LEU A 60 -3.29 7.28 -6.06
N GLY A 61 -4.30 8.03 -5.63
CA GLY A 61 -5.49 8.34 -6.42
C GLY A 61 -6.38 7.14 -6.72
N ARG A 62 -6.24 6.05 -5.95
CA ARG A 62 -6.99 4.79 -6.13
C ARG A 62 -8.25 4.74 -5.28
N MET A 63 -8.44 5.70 -4.38
CA MET A 63 -9.62 5.80 -3.53
C MET A 63 -10.01 7.28 -3.40
N ALA A 64 -11.29 7.58 -3.60
CA ALA A 64 -11.88 8.90 -3.35
C ALA A 64 -12.11 9.14 -1.85
#